data_AF-A0A523PKD4-F1
#
_entry.id   AF-A0A523PKD4-F1
#
_cell.length_a   1.000
_cell.length_b   1.000
_cell.length_c   1.000
_cell.angle_alpha   90.00
_cell.angle_beta   90.00
_cell.angle_gamma   90.00
#
_symmetry.space_group_name_H-M   'P 1'
#
loop_
_entity.id
_entity.type
_entity.pdbx_description
1 polymer ?
#
loop_
_entity_poly.entity_id
_entity_poly.type
_entity_poly.pdbx_seq_one_letter_code
_entity_poly.pdbx_strand_id
1 'polypeptide(L)'
;MNNSARDQILSDIRQALNRTTSLDKSVSAALETRLAAHSIHVQPVVETDFVSRFIAKSKAVASTVATVPSLAQVPEAVTQYLTTSSQKLEVVMAPDPLLDGIDWPASMKIERRQARRQDVVSITGVFAAIAETGTLVLLSGAHSPTTLNFLPDVHIVIVRRQQIVTHIEDVWRR
;
A
#
# COMPACT_ATOMS: atom_id res chain seq x y z
N MET A 1 -21.63 4.36 -5.54
CA MET A 1 -21.94 3.40 -4.46
C MET A 1 -23.21 2.66 -4.84
N ASN A 2 -23.11 1.37 -5.19
CA ASN A 2 -24.26 0.51 -5.47
C ASN A 2 -24.28 -0.58 -4.40
N ASN A 3 -24.61 -0.19 -3.16
CA ASN A 3 -24.59 -1.10 -2.00
C ASN A 3 -25.68 -2.18 -2.11
N SER A 4 -26.78 -1.91 -2.82
CA SER A 4 -27.92 -2.82 -2.95
C SER A 4 -27.55 -4.16 -3.61
N ALA A 5 -26.73 -4.14 -4.67
CA ALA A 5 -26.31 -5.37 -5.35
C ALA A 5 -25.39 -6.23 -4.46
N ARG A 6 -24.46 -5.61 -3.74
CA ARG A 6 -23.57 -6.30 -2.79
C ARG A 6 -24.39 -6.92 -1.65
N ASP A 7 -25.28 -6.13 -1.07
CA ASP A 7 -26.09 -6.57 0.06
C ASP A 7 -27.03 -7.71 -0.35
N GLN A 8 -27.60 -7.66 -1.56
CA GLN A 8 -28.40 -8.75 -2.11
C GLN A 8 -27.57 -10.03 -2.26
N ILE A 9 -26.41 -9.96 -2.94
CA ILE A 9 -25.52 -11.12 -3.12
C ILE A 9 -25.13 -11.74 -1.78
N LEU A 10 -24.73 -10.91 -0.81
CA LEU A 10 -24.35 -11.39 0.52
C LEU A 10 -25.55 -11.97 1.29
N SER A 11 -26.76 -11.48 1.05
CA SER A 11 -28.00 -12.04 1.61
C SER A 11 -28.32 -13.40 1.02
N ASP A 12 -28.24 -13.55 -0.31
CA ASP A 12 -28.50 -14.80 -1.02
C ASP A 12 -27.51 -15.90 -0.58
N ILE A 13 -26.23 -15.56 -0.43
CA ILE A 13 -25.21 -16.47 0.09
C ILE A 13 -25.55 -16.90 1.53
N ARG A 14 -25.96 -15.96 2.40
CA ARG A 14 -26.37 -16.29 3.77
C ARG A 14 -27.59 -17.20 3.79
N GLN A 15 -28.58 -16.96 2.93
CA GLN A 15 -29.76 -17.81 2.81
C GLN A 15 -29.39 -19.23 2.36
N ALA A 16 -28.58 -19.37 1.30
CA ALA A 16 -28.13 -20.66 0.79
C ALA A 16 -27.33 -21.46 1.83
N LEU A 17 -26.61 -20.77 2.72
CA LEU A 17 -25.84 -21.39 3.82
C LEU A 17 -26.66 -21.57 5.11
N ASN A 18 -27.96 -21.27 5.13
CA ASN A 18 -28.82 -21.25 6.32
C ASN A 18 -28.26 -20.38 7.47
N ARG A 19 -27.56 -19.29 7.13
CA ARG A 19 -27.00 -18.29 8.05
C ARG A 19 -27.82 -17.00 8.05
N THR A 20 -29.14 -17.15 8.12
CA THR A 20 -30.11 -16.05 8.03
C THR A 20 -30.32 -15.33 9.37
N THR A 21 -29.95 -15.95 10.49
CA THR A 21 -29.97 -15.35 11.82
C THR A 21 -28.62 -14.71 12.15
N SER A 22 -28.62 -13.77 13.10
CA SER A 22 -27.38 -13.28 13.70
C SER A 22 -26.53 -14.45 14.18
N LEU A 23 -25.20 -14.35 13.99
CA LEU A 23 -24.27 -15.33 14.53
C LEU A 23 -24.51 -15.49 16.04
N ASP A 24 -24.47 -16.73 16.53
CA ASP A 24 -24.52 -16.95 17.97
C ASP A 24 -23.39 -16.16 18.65
N LYS A 25 -23.71 -15.47 19.74
CA LYS A 25 -22.76 -14.66 20.51
C LYS A 25 -21.57 -15.51 20.99
N SER A 26 -21.80 -16.79 21.30
CA SER A 26 -20.73 -17.71 21.70
C SER A 26 -19.71 -17.91 20.57
N VAL A 27 -20.19 -18.12 19.35
CA VAL A 27 -19.38 -18.29 18.14
C VAL A 27 -18.68 -16.98 17.79
N SER A 28 -19.40 -15.86 17.85
CA SER A 28 -18.81 -14.54 17.60
C SER A 28 -17.67 -14.26 18.59
N ALA A 29 -17.89 -14.50 19.88
CA ALA A 29 -16.87 -14.30 20.90
C ALA A 29 -15.65 -15.21 20.67
N ALA A 30 -15.85 -16.49 20.33
CA ALA A 30 -14.76 -17.41 20.03
C ALA A 30 -13.93 -16.97 18.80
N LEU A 31 -14.60 -16.44 17.77
CA LEU A 31 -13.92 -15.88 16.60
C LEU A 31 -13.11 -14.64 16.95
N GLU A 32 -13.68 -13.70 17.69
CA GLU A 32 -12.98 -12.49 18.14
C GLU A 32 -11.77 -12.83 19.02
N THR A 33 -11.92 -13.75 19.98
CA THR A 33 -10.81 -14.22 20.82
C THR A 33 -9.69 -14.82 19.96
N ARG A 34 -10.02 -15.62 18.95
CA ARG A 34 -9.02 -16.23 18.05
C ARG A 34 -8.31 -15.20 17.19
N LEU A 35 -9.02 -14.20 16.68
CA LEU A 35 -8.43 -13.10 15.89
C LEU A 35 -7.49 -12.26 16.77
N ALA A 36 -7.89 -11.96 18.00
CA ALA A 36 -7.07 -11.22 18.96
C ALA A 36 -5.83 -12.01 19.44
N ALA A 37 -5.94 -13.34 19.55
CA ALA A 37 -4.87 -14.22 20.00
C ALA A 37 -3.96 -14.76 18.88
N HIS A 38 -3.83 -14.03 17.75
CA HIS A 38 -2.93 -14.42 16.67
C HIS A 38 -1.49 -14.62 17.18
N SER A 39 -1.04 -15.87 17.13
CA SER A 39 0.31 -16.26 17.55
C SER A 39 1.30 -16.07 16.40
N ILE A 40 2.44 -15.44 16.69
CA ILE A 40 3.58 -15.43 15.78
C ILE A 40 4.19 -16.83 15.78
N HIS A 41 4.39 -17.39 14.58
CA HIS A 41 5.01 -18.69 14.40
C HIS A 41 6.51 -18.52 14.08
N VAL A 42 7.13 -19.53 13.48
CA VAL A 42 8.55 -19.48 13.12
C VAL A 42 8.79 -18.34 12.12
N GLN A 43 9.70 -17.43 12.47
CA GLN A 43 10.13 -16.32 11.63
C GLN A 43 11.57 -16.52 11.18
N PRO A 44 11.93 -16.12 9.94
CA PRO A 44 13.32 -16.13 9.51
C PRO A 44 14.13 -15.09 10.28
N VAL A 45 15.43 -15.35 10.39
CA VAL A 45 16.36 -14.34 10.90
C VAL A 45 16.47 -13.22 9.87
N VAL A 46 16.21 -11.99 10.33
CA VAL A 46 16.39 -10.76 9.56
C VAL A 46 17.51 -9.96 10.24
N GLU A 47 18.43 -9.42 9.45
CA GLU A 47 19.54 -8.63 9.96
C GLU A 47 19.06 -7.38 10.73
N THR A 48 19.87 -6.88 11.65
CA THR A 48 19.52 -5.68 12.45
C THR A 48 19.30 -4.44 11.60
N ASP A 49 19.96 -4.35 10.44
CA ASP A 49 19.70 -3.30 9.45
C ASP A 49 18.56 -3.69 8.48
N PHE A 50 17.34 -3.70 9.03
CA PHE A 50 16.13 -4.04 8.30
C PHE A 50 15.86 -3.10 7.10
N VAL A 51 16.38 -1.87 7.12
CA VAL A 51 16.23 -0.94 5.99
C VAL A 51 17.08 -1.40 4.82
N SER A 52 18.37 -1.66 5.04
CA SER A 52 19.24 -2.19 3.98
C SER A 52 18.73 -3.52 3.45
N ARG A 53 18.18 -4.37 4.33
CA ARG A 53 17.54 -5.63 3.94
C ARG A 53 16.33 -5.42 3.03
N PHE A 54 15.42 -4.51 3.38
CA PHE A 54 14.29 -4.13 2.54
C PHE A 54 14.75 -3.67 1.15
N ILE A 55 15.73 -2.75 1.10
CA ILE A 55 16.27 -2.21 -0.15
C ILE A 55 16.88 -3.33 -1.01
N ALA A 56 17.67 -4.23 -0.41
CA ALA A 56 18.28 -5.33 -1.13
C ALA A 56 17.22 -6.27 -1.73
N LYS A 57 16.18 -6.63 -0.96
CA LYS A 57 15.08 -7.48 -1.44
C LYS A 57 14.23 -6.81 -2.52
N SER A 58 13.91 -5.53 -2.36
CA SER A 58 13.17 -4.74 -3.35
C SER A 58 13.94 -4.64 -4.67
N LYS A 59 15.25 -4.38 -4.62
CA LYS A 59 16.11 -4.38 -5.81
C LYS A 59 16.24 -5.76 -6.46
N ALA A 60 16.23 -6.83 -5.68
CA ALA A 60 16.29 -8.20 -6.20
C ALA A 60 15.06 -8.57 -7.07
N VAL A 61 13.93 -7.87 -6.89
CA VAL A 61 12.74 -7.98 -7.74
C VAL A 61 12.62 -6.80 -8.72
N ALA A 62 13.77 -6.25 -9.14
CA ALA A 62 13.90 -5.21 -10.17
C ALA A 62 13.27 -3.85 -9.85
N SER A 63 13.01 -3.55 -8.57
CA SER A 63 12.60 -2.19 -8.18
C SER A 63 13.79 -1.22 -8.17
N THR A 64 13.53 0.03 -8.56
CA THR A 64 14.48 1.14 -8.32
C THR A 64 14.22 1.74 -6.95
N VAL A 65 15.28 2.05 -6.21
CA VAL A 65 15.18 2.63 -4.86
C VAL A 65 16.09 3.85 -4.74
N ALA A 66 15.51 4.98 -4.34
CA ALA A 66 16.21 6.20 -3.95
C ALA A 66 15.98 6.47 -2.46
N THR A 67 17.05 6.69 -1.71
CA THR A 67 16.99 7.06 -0.29
C THR A 67 17.21 8.55 -0.13
N VAL A 68 16.28 9.23 0.52
CA VAL A 68 16.34 10.66 0.80
C VAL A 68 16.24 10.93 2.30
N PRO A 69 16.84 12.02 2.82
CA PRO A 69 16.89 12.27 4.26
C PRO A 69 15.55 12.72 4.84
N SER A 70 14.66 13.31 4.04
CA SER A 70 13.32 13.74 4.47
C SER A 70 12.34 13.84 3.31
N LEU A 71 11.06 14.12 3.64
CA LEU A 71 10.01 14.35 2.63
C LEU A 71 10.30 15.57 1.73
N ALA A 72 11.09 16.54 2.18
CA ALA A 72 11.43 17.73 1.40
C ALA A 72 12.28 17.42 0.16
N GLN A 73 13.02 16.29 0.16
CA GLN A 73 13.84 15.86 -0.99
C GLN A 73 13.10 14.87 -1.91
N VAL A 74 11.87 14.48 -1.57
CA VAL A 74 11.07 13.58 -2.41
C VAL A 74 10.80 14.17 -3.80
N PRO A 75 10.39 15.44 -3.95
CA PRO A 75 10.09 15.98 -5.28
C PRO A 75 11.29 16.01 -6.22
N GLU A 76 12.48 16.32 -5.70
CA GLU A 76 13.73 16.29 -6.45
C GLU A 76 14.06 14.86 -6.92
N ALA A 77 14.00 13.88 -6.02
CA ALA A 77 14.29 12.49 -6.34
C ALA A 77 13.31 11.90 -7.38
N VAL A 78 12.02 12.24 -7.26
CA VAL A 78 10.99 11.85 -8.25
C VAL A 78 11.26 12.51 -9.60
N THR A 79 11.52 13.81 -9.62
CA THR A 79 11.80 14.55 -10.86
C THR A 79 13.04 14.00 -11.57
N GLN A 80 14.10 13.71 -10.82
CA GLN A 80 15.31 13.10 -11.33
C GLN A 80 15.02 11.73 -11.94
N TYR A 81 14.31 10.85 -11.21
CA TYR A 81 13.95 9.53 -11.72
C TYR A 81 13.14 9.61 -13.02
N LEU A 82 12.11 10.46 -13.08
CA LEU A 82 11.28 10.61 -14.27
C LEU A 82 12.08 11.15 -15.47
N THR A 83 12.95 12.14 -15.23
CA THR A 83 13.79 12.71 -16.29
C THR A 83 14.80 11.69 -16.82
N THR A 84 15.50 10.97 -15.93
CA THR A 84 16.48 9.95 -16.33
C THR A 84 15.83 8.75 -17.03
N SER A 85 14.59 8.41 -16.67
CA SER A 85 13.82 7.35 -17.32
C SER A 85 13.03 7.83 -18.55
N SER A 86 13.26 9.07 -19.00
CA SER A 86 12.57 9.69 -20.15
C SER A 86 11.04 9.70 -20.04
N GLN A 87 10.52 9.74 -18.82
CA GLN A 87 9.09 9.86 -18.52
C GLN A 87 8.65 11.32 -18.49
N LYS A 88 7.38 11.56 -18.80
CA LYS A 88 6.77 12.89 -18.66
C LYS A 88 6.60 13.23 -17.18
N LEU A 89 6.68 14.51 -16.85
CA LEU A 89 6.32 15.04 -15.53
C LEU A 89 4.80 15.20 -15.37
N GLU A 90 4.04 14.21 -15.82
CA GLU A 90 2.59 14.11 -15.68
C GLU A 90 2.28 12.90 -14.82
N VAL A 91 1.71 13.14 -13.64
CA VAL A 91 1.59 12.12 -12.60
C VAL A 91 0.17 12.10 -12.05
N VAL A 92 -0.36 10.90 -11.85
CA VAL A 92 -1.56 10.70 -11.04
C VAL A 92 -1.17 10.30 -9.61
N MET A 93 -1.68 11.02 -8.63
CA MET A 93 -1.30 10.83 -7.23
C MET A 93 -2.48 10.35 -6.41
N ALA A 94 -2.22 9.47 -5.45
CA ALA A 94 -3.20 9.12 -4.44
C ALA A 94 -3.63 10.38 -3.67
N PRO A 95 -4.94 10.57 -3.39
CA PRO A 95 -5.42 11.64 -2.53
C PRO A 95 -5.11 11.32 -1.06
N ASP A 96 -3.81 11.31 -0.74
CA ASP A 96 -3.24 10.96 0.56
C ASP A 96 -2.74 12.26 1.24
N PRO A 97 -3.24 12.60 2.45
CA PRO A 97 -2.81 13.79 3.18
C PRO A 97 -1.29 13.92 3.36
N LEU A 98 -0.58 12.79 3.44
CA LEU A 98 0.88 12.79 3.52
C LEU A 98 1.51 13.34 2.25
N LEU A 99 1.04 12.88 1.09
CA LEU A 99 1.57 13.29 -0.21
C LEU A 99 1.15 14.72 -0.56
N ASP A 100 -0.03 15.14 -0.09
CA ASP A 100 -0.52 16.51 -0.24
C ASP A 100 0.31 17.52 0.56
N GLY A 101 0.95 17.09 1.65
CA GLY A 101 1.86 17.91 2.45
C GLY A 101 3.27 18.06 1.86
N ILE A 102 3.54 17.50 0.68
CA ILE A 102 4.84 17.62 -0.01
C ILE A 102 4.77 18.80 -1.00
N ASP A 103 5.80 19.65 -0.97
CA ASP A 103 5.94 20.80 -1.87
C ASP A 103 6.40 20.36 -3.27
N TRP A 104 5.46 19.87 -4.08
CA TRP A 104 5.73 19.45 -5.45
C TRP A 104 6.04 20.64 -6.38
N PRO A 105 7.00 20.52 -7.31
CA PRO A 105 7.37 21.60 -8.21
C PRO A 105 6.27 21.88 -9.22
N ALA A 106 6.11 23.16 -9.60
CA ALA A 106 5.14 23.59 -10.61
C ALA A 106 5.39 22.99 -12.02
N SER A 107 6.60 22.48 -12.28
CA SER A 107 6.93 21.76 -13.51
C SER A 107 6.29 20.37 -13.59
N MET A 108 5.82 19.82 -12.47
CA MET A 108 5.16 18.51 -12.41
C MET A 108 3.66 18.69 -12.37
N LYS A 109 2.96 18.20 -13.40
CA LYS A 109 1.50 18.19 -13.45
C LYS A 109 0.98 17.02 -12.63
N ILE A 110 0.40 17.31 -11.47
CA ILE A 110 -0.14 16.29 -10.55
C ILE A 110 -1.67 16.32 -10.53
N GLU A 111 -2.30 15.20 -10.86
CA GLU A 111 -3.73 14.98 -10.75
C GLU A 111 -4.06 14.01 -9.61
N ARG A 112 -4.85 14.46 -8.63
CA ARG A 112 -5.22 13.66 -7.44
C ARG A 112 -6.52 12.89 -7.71
N ARG A 113 -6.39 11.65 -8.15
CA ARG A 113 -7.53 10.81 -8.56
C ARG A 113 -7.14 9.34 -8.70
N GLN A 114 -8.15 8.51 -8.98
CA GLN A 114 -7.92 7.15 -9.47
C GLN A 114 -7.17 7.18 -10.81
N ALA A 115 -6.32 6.18 -11.03
CA ALA A 115 -5.67 5.97 -12.31
C ALA A 115 -6.68 5.45 -13.35
N ARG A 116 -6.39 5.74 -14.61
CA ARG A 116 -7.06 5.32 -15.83
C ARG A 116 -6.01 4.66 -16.71
N ARG A 117 -6.45 3.92 -17.73
CA ARG A 117 -5.56 3.12 -18.59
C ARG A 117 -4.46 3.91 -19.30
N GLN A 118 -4.68 5.20 -19.53
CA GLN A 118 -3.73 6.09 -20.21
C GLN A 118 -2.69 6.72 -19.27
N ASP A 119 -2.86 6.59 -17.95
CA ASP A 119 -1.91 7.17 -17.01
C ASP A 119 -0.66 6.30 -16.95
N VAL A 120 0.53 6.91 -17.09
CA VAL A 120 1.80 6.18 -17.18
C VAL A 120 2.51 6.13 -15.83
N VAL A 121 2.42 7.21 -15.05
CA VAL A 121 3.13 7.37 -13.78
C VAL A 121 2.12 7.61 -12.66
N SER A 122 2.27 6.87 -11.57
CA SER A 122 1.59 7.18 -10.31
C SER A 122 2.51 7.34 -9.13
N ILE A 123 2.04 8.12 -8.15
CA ILE A 123 2.65 8.25 -6.83
C ILE A 123 1.65 7.86 -5.76
N THR A 124 2.04 6.94 -4.87
CA THR A 124 1.24 6.57 -3.70
C THR A 124 2.09 6.56 -2.43
N GLY A 125 1.42 6.68 -1.28
CA GLY A 125 1.99 6.25 -0.01
C GLY A 125 1.98 4.72 0.10
N VAL A 126 2.45 4.24 1.25
CA VAL A 126 2.38 2.83 1.65
C VAL A 126 1.78 2.71 3.04
N PHE A 127 1.13 1.59 3.36
CA PHE A 127 0.77 1.29 4.75
C PHE A 127 1.98 0.75 5.52
N ALA A 128 2.63 -0.28 4.98
CA ALA A 128 3.83 -0.88 5.53
C ALA A 128 4.75 -1.42 4.43
N ALA A 129 6.03 -1.56 4.71
CA ALA A 129 7.00 -2.23 3.86
C ALA A 129 7.68 -3.34 4.67
N ILE A 130 7.87 -4.53 4.09
CA ILE A 130 8.34 -5.71 4.82
C ILE A 130 9.80 -5.98 4.44
N ALA A 131 10.72 -5.84 5.40
CA ALA A 131 12.15 -6.04 5.17
C ALA A 131 12.49 -7.47 4.75
N GLU A 132 11.90 -8.46 5.42
CA GLU A 132 12.10 -9.88 5.16
C GLU A 132 12.04 -10.24 3.65
N THR A 133 11.03 -9.70 2.97
CA THR A 133 10.66 -10.07 1.59
C THR A 133 10.81 -8.94 0.57
N GLY A 134 11.02 -7.69 0.99
CA GLY A 134 11.03 -6.53 0.09
C GLY A 134 9.63 -6.13 -0.39
N THR A 135 8.58 -6.52 0.32
CA THR A 135 7.17 -6.34 -0.09
C THR A 135 6.62 -4.99 0.36
N LEU A 136 5.76 -4.38 -0.46
CA LEU A 136 4.95 -3.22 -0.11
C LEU A 136 3.52 -3.65 0.24
N VAL A 137 2.96 -3.11 1.31
CA VAL A 137 1.59 -3.34 1.76
C VAL A 137 0.78 -2.07 1.48
N LEU A 138 -0.24 -2.22 0.65
CA LEU A 138 -1.07 -1.12 0.17
C LEU A 138 -2.53 -1.41 0.54
N LEU A 139 -3.17 -0.49 1.26
CA LEU A 139 -4.60 -0.62 1.59
C LEU A 139 -5.44 -0.09 0.43
N SER A 140 -6.57 -0.73 0.18
CA SER A 140 -7.57 -0.19 -0.74
C SER A 140 -8.47 0.78 0.00
N GLY A 141 -8.61 2.01 -0.51
CA GLY A 141 -9.45 3.01 0.12
C GLY A 141 -9.62 4.27 -0.73
N ALA A 142 -10.43 5.21 -0.23
CA ALA A 142 -10.64 6.49 -0.90
C ALA A 142 -9.33 7.29 -1.06
N HIS A 143 -8.48 7.26 -0.03
CA HIS A 143 -7.17 7.91 0.00
C HIS A 143 -6.05 7.07 -0.63
N SER A 144 -6.33 5.81 -0.98
CA SER A 144 -5.37 4.89 -1.62
C SER A 144 -6.07 4.01 -2.67
N PRO A 145 -6.53 4.59 -3.80
CA PRO A 145 -7.21 3.81 -4.83
C PRO A 145 -6.31 2.75 -5.47
N THR A 146 -6.75 1.50 -5.44
CA THR A 146 -5.99 0.34 -5.95
C THR A 146 -5.62 0.45 -7.43
N THR A 147 -6.39 1.20 -8.23
CA THR A 147 -6.07 1.47 -9.65
C THR A 147 -4.67 2.07 -9.84
N LEU A 148 -4.20 2.89 -8.89
CA LEU A 148 -2.88 3.53 -8.98
C LEU A 148 -1.75 2.51 -8.90
N ASN A 149 -1.98 1.36 -8.26
CA ASN A 149 -0.94 0.34 -8.07
C ASN A 149 -0.73 -0.55 -9.31
N PHE A 150 -1.67 -0.53 -10.26
CA PHE A 150 -1.74 -1.56 -11.32
C PHE A 150 -1.96 -1.04 -12.74
N LEU A 151 -2.57 0.14 -12.92
CA LEU A 151 -2.80 0.69 -14.26
C LEU A 151 -1.58 1.43 -14.82
N PRO A 152 -0.86 2.25 -14.03
CA PRO A 152 0.34 2.93 -14.49
C PRO A 152 1.52 1.97 -14.64
N ASP A 153 2.29 2.14 -15.70
CA ASP A 153 3.52 1.38 -15.95
C ASP A 153 4.59 1.66 -14.88
N VAL A 154 4.61 2.88 -14.36
CA VAL A 154 5.53 3.35 -13.32
C VAL A 154 4.74 3.64 -12.04
N HIS A 155 4.97 2.83 -11.01
CA HIS A 155 4.41 3.04 -9.68
C HIS A 155 5.50 3.48 -8.70
N ILE A 156 5.48 4.76 -8.33
CA ILE A 156 6.40 5.34 -7.35
C ILE A 156 5.73 5.29 -5.98
N VAL A 157 6.39 4.66 -5.01
CA VAL A 157 5.87 4.51 -3.65
C VAL A 157 6.76 5.23 -2.65
N ILE A 158 6.19 6.16 -1.90
CA ILE A 158 6.91 6.88 -0.84
C ILE A 158 6.82 6.05 0.44
N VAL A 159 7.98 5.57 0.91
CA VAL A 159 8.11 4.74 2.11
C VAL A 159 8.91 5.49 3.16
N ARG A 160 8.32 5.78 4.32
CA ARG A 160 9.07 6.31 5.46
C ARG A 160 9.73 5.17 6.22
N ARG A 161 10.90 5.43 6.81
CA ARG A 161 11.63 4.45 7.65
C ARG A 161 10.74 3.77 8.68
N GLN A 162 9.91 4.54 9.39
CA GLN A 162 9.01 4.02 10.42
C GLN A 162 7.94 3.06 9.89
N GLN A 163 7.70 3.02 8.57
CA GLN A 163 6.73 2.12 7.93
C GLN A 163 7.36 0.80 7.52
N ILE A 164 8.68 0.67 7.59
CA ILE A 164 9.35 -0.60 7.34
C ILE A 164 9.25 -1.45 8.61
N VAL A 165 8.69 -2.65 8.48
CA VAL A 165 8.64 -3.69 9.51
C VAL A 165 9.63 -4.80 9.18
N THR A 166 10.02 -5.56 10.18
CA THR A 166 11.02 -6.62 10.01
C THR A 166 10.38 -7.81 9.30
N HIS A 167 9.25 -8.30 9.83
CA HIS A 167 8.59 -9.52 9.39
C HIS A 167 7.19 -9.24 8.83
N ILE A 168 6.67 -10.20 8.07
CA ILE A 168 5.32 -10.07 7.49
C ILE A 168 4.25 -9.96 8.57
N GLU A 169 4.33 -10.72 9.66
CA GLU A 169 3.33 -10.75 10.73
C GLU A 169 3.20 -9.40 11.46
N ASP A 170 4.26 -8.60 11.49
CA ASP A 170 4.26 -7.27 12.13
C ASP A 170 3.27 -6.31 11.48
N VAL A 171 2.88 -6.55 10.22
CA VAL A 171 1.88 -5.76 9.50
C VAL A 171 0.51 -5.83 10.18
N TRP A 172 0.13 -6.99 10.73
CA TRP A 172 -1.16 -7.17 11.41
C TRP A 172 -1.20 -6.60 12.83
N ARG A 173 -0.07 -6.11 13.35
CA ARG A 173 0.02 -5.47 14.67
C ARG A 173 -0.09 -3.94 14.61
N ARG A 174 -0.24 -3.37 13.42
CA ARG A 174 -0.39 -1.93 13.17
C ARG A 174 -1.84 -1.53 13.06
#